data_AF-A0A9X2HST4-F1
#
_entry.id   AF-A0A9X2HST4-F1
#
_cell.length_a   1.000
_cell.length_b   1.000
_cell.length_c   1.000
_cell.angle_alpha   90.00
_cell.angle_beta   90.00
_cell.angle_gamma   90.00
#
_symmetry.space_group_name_H-M   'P 1'
#
loop_
_entity.id
_entity.type
_entity.pdbx_description
1 polymer ?
#
loop_
_entity_poly.entity_id
_entity_poly.type
_entity_poly.pdbx_seq_one_letter_code
_entity_poly.pdbx_strand_id
1 'polypeptide(L)'
;MTPLKAFEPFAASVIGLPISHVWRGYGSAVFIECGKLSPVSRRDGSPGNPDGEVSLGVEWSWRIEDKAAIRCGSWSEESLWEPAFDTLRNARIARCELFGALPEVAITFDSGIRFLSFSTTDGQPQWHLVDRRGDQEQWFTVREGRLHIGDGSEPTT
;
A
#
# COMPACT_ATOMS: atom_id res chain seq x y z
N MET A 1 10.09 -21.24 -0.59
CA MET A 1 10.70 -19.90 -0.60
C MET A 1 10.20 -19.17 0.64
N THR A 2 11.03 -18.41 1.37
CA THR A 2 10.51 -17.64 2.52
C THR A 2 9.72 -16.44 2.01
N PRO A 3 8.72 -15.93 2.76
CA PRO A 3 8.00 -14.71 2.39
C PRO A 3 8.92 -13.55 2.02
N LEU A 4 9.97 -13.33 2.81
CA LEU A 4 10.95 -12.27 2.56
C LEU A 4 11.69 -12.45 1.21
N LYS A 5 12.07 -13.68 0.86
CA LYS A 5 12.71 -13.97 -0.43
C LYS A 5 11.77 -13.83 -1.63
N ALA A 6 10.47 -14.03 -1.42
CA ALA A 6 9.46 -13.81 -2.44
C ALA A 6 9.11 -12.32 -2.59
N PHE A 7 9.28 -11.52 -1.53
CA PHE A 7 9.07 -10.08 -1.58
C PHE A 7 10.10 -9.36 -2.46
N GLU A 8 11.38 -9.77 -2.46
CA GLU A 8 12.42 -9.14 -3.27
C GLU A 8 12.09 -9.03 -4.77
N PRO A 9 11.75 -10.13 -5.48
CA PRO A 9 11.37 -10.05 -6.88
C PRO A 9 10.06 -9.28 -7.09
N PHE A 10 9.09 -9.40 -6.17
CA PHE A 10 7.87 -8.59 -6.20
C PHE A 10 8.23 -7.09 -6.15
N ALA A 11 8.99 -6.66 -5.15
CA ALA A 11 9.41 -5.27 -4.95
C ALA A 11 10.19 -4.71 -6.13
N ALA A 12 11.04 -5.53 -6.77
CA ALA A 12 11.73 -5.14 -8.00
C ALA A 12 10.76 -4.95 -9.17
N SER A 13 9.75 -5.82 -9.30
CA SER A 13 8.80 -5.81 -10.41
C SER A 13 7.75 -4.68 -10.36
N VAL A 14 7.61 -3.98 -9.23
CA VAL A 14 6.72 -2.81 -9.13
C VAL A 14 7.42 -1.50 -9.49
N ILE A 15 8.74 -1.50 -9.61
CA ILE A 15 9.50 -0.31 -10.01
C ILE A 15 9.06 0.14 -11.40
N GLY A 16 8.79 1.43 -11.54
CA GLY A 16 8.31 2.07 -12.75
C GLY A 16 6.80 2.05 -12.93
N LEU A 17 6.05 1.27 -12.14
CA LEU A 17 4.58 1.33 -12.19
C LEU A 17 4.09 2.72 -11.78
N PRO A 18 3.09 3.28 -12.49
CA PRO A 18 2.44 4.52 -12.08
C PRO A 18 1.47 4.26 -10.92
N ILE A 19 1.32 5.25 -10.04
CA ILE A 19 0.20 5.32 -9.11
C ILE A 19 -1.02 5.85 -9.87
N SER A 20 -1.93 4.95 -10.19
CA SER A 20 -3.08 5.23 -11.06
C SER A 20 -4.30 5.70 -10.28
N HIS A 21 -4.43 5.27 -9.03
CA HIS A 21 -5.53 5.70 -8.16
C HIS A 21 -5.11 5.71 -6.69
N VAL A 22 -5.64 6.66 -5.92
CA VAL A 22 -5.46 6.74 -4.47
C VAL A 22 -6.81 7.09 -3.88
N TRP A 23 -7.30 6.28 -2.96
CA TRP A 23 -8.62 6.43 -2.38
C TRP A 23 -8.66 6.07 -0.89
N ARG A 24 -9.69 6.57 -0.21
CA ARG A 24 -9.88 6.41 1.23
C ARG A 24 -10.89 5.31 1.55
N GLY A 25 -10.56 4.47 2.51
CA GLY A 25 -11.51 3.58 3.18
C GLY A 25 -12.18 4.24 4.38
N TYR A 26 -12.66 3.39 5.29
CA TYR A 26 -13.23 3.84 6.56
C TYR A 26 -12.15 4.38 7.50
N GLY A 27 -12.47 5.45 8.23
CA GLY A 27 -11.51 6.10 9.13
C GLY A 27 -10.29 6.66 8.38
N SER A 28 -9.10 6.23 8.80
CA SER A 28 -7.82 6.61 8.19
C SER A 28 -7.33 5.65 7.11
N ALA A 29 -8.11 4.63 6.73
CA ALA A 29 -7.65 3.67 5.74
C ALA A 29 -7.37 4.35 4.40
N VAL A 30 -6.25 4.00 3.78
CA VAL A 30 -5.83 4.51 2.47
C VAL A 30 -5.39 3.37 1.58
N PHE A 31 -5.76 3.47 0.31
CA PHE A 31 -5.47 2.48 -0.72
C PHE A 31 -4.78 3.17 -1.89
N ILE A 32 -3.69 2.55 -2.37
CA ILE A 32 -2.86 3.03 -3.46
C ILE A 32 -2.84 1.96 -4.55
N GLU A 33 -3.46 2.27 -5.68
CA GLU A 33 -3.59 1.39 -6.83
C GLU A 33 -2.52 1.73 -7.87
N CYS A 34 -1.74 0.71 -8.26
CA CYS A 34 -0.61 0.83 -9.15
C CYS A 34 -0.89 0.12 -10.48
N GLY A 35 -0.36 0.67 -11.57
CA GLY A 35 -0.45 0.05 -12.89
C GLY A 35 -1.83 0.19 -13.52
N LYS A 36 -2.22 -0.77 -14.38
CA LYS A 36 -3.51 -0.74 -15.07
C LYS A 36 -4.66 -0.96 -14.08
N LEU A 37 -5.71 -0.14 -14.19
CA LEU A 37 -6.91 -0.26 -13.38
C LEU A 37 -7.93 -1.23 -14.00
N SER A 38 -8.53 -2.04 -13.14
CA SER A 38 -9.65 -2.94 -13.44
C SER A 38 -10.90 -2.47 -12.69
N PRO A 39 -12.06 -2.33 -13.36
CA PRO A 39 -13.30 -1.97 -12.68
C PRO A 39 -13.72 -3.02 -11.66
N VAL A 40 -14.23 -2.58 -10.52
CA VAL A 40 -14.79 -3.44 -9.47
C VAL A 40 -16.26 -3.08 -9.27
N SER A 41 -17.10 -4.09 -9.07
CA SER A 41 -18.51 -3.91 -8.68
C SER A 41 -18.70 -4.31 -7.23
N ARG A 42 -19.43 -3.49 -6.48
CA ARG A 42 -19.87 -3.83 -5.13
C ARG A 42 -20.90 -4.97 -5.16
N ARG A 43 -21.19 -5.54 -3.99
CA ARG A 43 -22.19 -6.62 -3.84
C ARG A 43 -23.59 -6.23 -4.32
N ASP A 44 -23.93 -4.95 -4.24
CA ASP A 44 -25.20 -4.39 -4.73
C ASP A 44 -25.20 -4.06 -6.24
N GLY A 45 -24.10 -4.38 -6.94
CA GLY A 45 -23.92 -4.11 -8.36
C GLY A 45 -23.50 -2.67 -8.69
N SER A 46 -23.42 -1.77 -7.70
CA SER A 46 -22.93 -0.41 -7.93
C SER A 46 -21.41 -0.38 -8.16
N PRO A 47 -20.87 0.63 -8.88
CA PRO A 47 -19.43 0.77 -9.06
C PRO A 47 -18.67 0.90 -7.73
N GLY A 48 -17.61 0.11 -7.57
CA GLY A 48 -16.61 0.24 -6.51
C GLY A 48 -15.41 1.08 -6.94
N ASN A 49 -14.44 1.23 -6.04
CA ASN A 49 -13.13 1.76 -6.43
C ASN A 49 -12.42 0.72 -7.30
N PRO A 50 -11.75 1.11 -8.38
CA PRO A 50 -11.06 0.17 -9.24
C PRO A 50 -9.83 -0.41 -8.55
N ASP A 51 -9.50 -1.66 -8.88
CA ASP A 51 -8.27 -2.31 -8.43
C ASP A 51 -7.14 -2.07 -9.43
N GLY A 52 -5.93 -1.79 -8.92
CA GLY A 52 -4.71 -1.84 -9.71
C GLY A 52 -4.23 -3.26 -9.98
N GLU A 53 -3.30 -3.38 -10.92
CA GLU A 53 -2.45 -4.56 -11.08
C GLU A 53 -1.72 -4.91 -9.77
N VAL A 54 -1.36 -3.88 -9.01
CA VAL A 54 -0.86 -4.00 -7.64
C VAL A 54 -1.57 -2.99 -6.74
N SER A 55 -2.00 -3.41 -5.55
CA SER A 55 -2.61 -2.53 -4.54
C SER A 55 -1.80 -2.53 -3.26
N LEU A 56 -1.63 -1.35 -2.66
CA LEU A 56 -1.21 -1.20 -1.26
C LEU A 56 -2.39 -0.66 -0.46
N GLY A 57 -2.89 -1.42 0.51
CA GLY A 57 -3.82 -0.94 1.51
C GLY A 57 -3.13 -0.75 2.85
N VAL A 58 -3.37 0.37 3.52
CA VAL A 58 -2.91 0.63 4.89
C VAL A 58 -4.08 1.17 5.71
N GLU A 59 -4.48 0.44 6.75
CA GLU A 59 -5.69 0.75 7.52
C GLU A 59 -5.54 2.05 8.33
N TRP A 60 -4.31 2.34 8.77
CA TRP A 60 -3.96 3.45 9.64
C TRP A 60 -2.46 3.50 9.80
N SER A 61 -1.97 4.49 10.53
CA SER A 61 -0.56 4.61 10.84
C SER A 61 0.34 4.82 9.63
N TRP A 62 -0.16 5.50 8.60
CA TRP A 62 0.62 5.85 7.42
C TRP A 62 1.13 7.29 7.48
N ARG A 63 2.18 7.57 6.70
CA ARG A 63 2.66 8.93 6.46
C ARG A 63 3.20 9.11 5.06
N ILE A 64 3.07 10.33 4.57
CA ILE A 64 3.71 10.85 3.37
C ILE A 64 4.81 11.81 3.83
N GLU A 65 6.04 11.57 3.38
CA GLU A 65 7.20 12.39 3.73
C GLU A 65 8.06 12.70 2.50
N ASP A 66 8.88 13.73 2.63
CA ASP A 66 10.01 13.94 1.74
C ASP A 66 11.33 13.93 2.50
N LYS A 67 12.41 14.33 1.84
CA LYS A 67 13.75 14.40 2.45
C LYS A 67 13.87 15.32 3.66
N ALA A 68 12.92 16.24 3.87
CA ALA A 68 13.01 17.31 4.86
C ALA A 68 11.96 17.18 5.97
N ALA A 69 10.77 16.66 5.69
CA ALA A 69 9.69 16.60 6.67
C ALA A 69 8.63 15.53 6.35
N ILE A 70 7.89 15.14 7.40
CA ILE A 70 6.58 14.51 7.25
C ILE A 70 5.61 15.58 6.73
N ARG A 71 4.97 15.30 5.60
CA ARG A 71 4.03 16.22 4.93
C ARG A 71 2.60 15.98 5.34
N CYS A 72 2.22 14.73 5.54
CA CYS A 72 0.88 14.32 5.98
C CYS A 72 0.97 12.91 6.58
N GLY A 73 0.01 12.55 7.43
CA GLY A 73 -0.16 11.18 7.90
C GLY A 73 -1.57 10.92 8.39
N SER A 74 -1.84 9.70 8.83
CA SER A 74 -3.17 9.27 9.29
C SER A 74 -3.71 10.05 10.51
N TRP A 75 -2.86 10.76 11.25
CA TRP A 75 -3.25 11.65 12.35
C TRP A 75 -3.20 13.14 12.00
N SER A 76 -2.90 13.49 10.75
CA SER A 76 -3.05 14.86 10.27
C SER A 76 -4.52 15.20 10.11
N GLU A 77 -4.87 16.48 10.17
CA GLU A 77 -6.20 16.96 9.84
C GLU A 77 -6.67 16.44 8.47
N GLU A 78 -7.91 15.95 8.38
CA GLU A 78 -8.41 15.30 7.16
C GLU A 78 -8.38 16.22 5.93
N SER A 79 -8.48 17.53 6.13
CA SER A 79 -8.38 18.54 5.06
C SER A 79 -7.02 18.55 4.36
N LEU A 80 -5.98 17.97 4.98
CA LEU A 80 -4.64 17.86 4.42
C LEU A 80 -4.44 16.59 3.58
N TRP A 81 -5.32 15.60 3.70
CA TRP A 81 -5.11 14.29 3.09
C TRP A 81 -5.21 14.33 1.57
N GLU A 82 -6.27 14.92 1.03
CA GLU A 82 -6.49 14.95 -0.42
C GLU A 82 -5.37 15.72 -1.16
N PRO A 83 -4.94 16.92 -0.72
CA PRO A 83 -3.77 17.58 -1.30
C PRO A 83 -2.48 16.75 -1.20
N ALA A 84 -2.32 15.96 -0.14
CA ALA A 84 -1.16 15.08 -0.01
C ALA A 84 -1.25 13.88 -0.97
N PHE A 85 -2.43 13.28 -1.15
CA PHE A 85 -2.65 12.20 -2.12
C PHE A 85 -2.44 12.65 -3.56
N ASP A 86 -2.76 13.90 -3.89
CA ASP A 86 -2.46 14.49 -5.21
C ASP A 86 -0.96 14.46 -5.54
N THR A 87 -0.08 14.51 -4.53
CA THR A 87 1.37 14.41 -4.75
C THR A 87 1.82 13.00 -5.13
N LEU A 88 0.98 11.98 -4.87
CA LEU A 88 1.25 10.59 -5.19
C LEU A 88 0.69 10.19 -6.56
N ARG A 89 -0.46 10.77 -6.95
CA ARG A 89 -1.15 10.42 -8.19
C ARG A 89 -0.27 10.69 -9.41
N ASN A 90 -0.23 9.72 -10.32
CA ASN A 90 0.61 9.71 -11.52
C ASN A 90 2.13 9.66 -11.26
N ALA A 91 2.57 9.69 -9.99
CA ALA A 91 3.98 9.45 -9.67
C ALA A 91 4.35 8.00 -10.03
N ARG A 92 5.63 7.76 -10.30
CA ARG A 92 6.14 6.40 -10.58
C ARG A 92 6.89 5.86 -9.39
N ILE A 93 6.72 4.57 -9.12
CA ILE A 93 7.47 3.89 -8.06
C ILE A 93 8.95 3.82 -8.47
N ALA A 94 9.81 4.44 -7.66
CA ALA A 94 11.26 4.33 -7.79
C ALA A 94 11.83 3.20 -6.92
N ARG A 95 11.18 2.92 -5.77
CA ARG A 95 11.58 1.85 -4.85
C ARG A 95 10.40 1.36 -4.04
N CYS A 96 10.35 0.05 -3.79
CA CYS A 96 9.47 -0.60 -2.82
C CYS A 96 10.36 -1.41 -1.87
N GLU A 97 10.17 -1.27 -0.57
CA GLU A 97 11.00 -1.94 0.43
C GLU A 97 10.23 -2.25 1.72
N LEU A 98 10.71 -3.25 2.44
CA LEU A 98 10.34 -3.47 3.83
C LEU A 98 11.38 -2.84 4.76
N PHE A 99 10.94 -2.36 5.92
CA PHE A 99 11.82 -1.83 6.95
C PHE A 99 11.28 -2.12 8.36
N GLY A 100 12.08 -1.83 9.38
CA GLY A 100 11.72 -2.08 10.78
C GLY A 100 11.94 -3.52 11.24
N ALA A 101 11.83 -3.73 12.55
CA ALA A 101 11.91 -5.07 13.14
C ALA A 101 10.61 -5.86 12.91
N LEU A 102 9.47 -5.17 13.01
CA LEU A 102 8.21 -5.61 12.43
C LEU A 102 8.17 -5.08 10.99
N PRO A 103 7.85 -5.91 9.98
CA PRO A 103 7.89 -5.47 8.58
C PRO A 103 6.89 -4.34 8.30
N GLU A 104 7.38 -3.12 8.17
CA GLU A 104 6.64 -1.98 7.61
C GLU A 104 6.98 -1.86 6.13
N VAL A 105 6.08 -1.29 5.33
CA VAL A 105 6.28 -1.08 3.89
C VAL A 105 6.55 0.38 3.58
N ALA A 106 7.51 0.64 2.70
CA ALA A 106 7.78 1.96 2.14
C ALA A 106 7.80 1.93 0.61
N ILE A 107 7.12 2.88 0.01
CA ILE A 107 7.19 3.18 -1.43
C ILE A 107 7.84 4.55 -1.59
N THR A 108 8.94 4.60 -2.33
CA THR A 108 9.58 5.86 -2.74
C THR A 108 9.23 6.12 -4.20
N PHE A 109 8.79 7.32 -4.49
CA PHE A 109 8.43 7.75 -5.84
C PHE A 109 9.63 8.44 -6.53
N ASP A 110 9.56 8.56 -7.85
CA ASP A 110 10.57 9.24 -8.68
C ASP A 110 10.79 10.71 -8.32
N SER A 111 9.79 11.38 -7.74
CA SER A 111 9.89 12.72 -7.16
C SER A 111 10.71 12.79 -5.86
N GLY A 112 11.02 11.65 -5.25
CA GLY A 112 11.64 11.54 -3.92
C GLY A 112 10.65 11.63 -2.76
N ILE A 113 9.35 11.81 -3.04
CA ILE A 113 8.28 11.64 -2.05
C ILE A 113 8.22 10.17 -1.64
N ARG A 114 7.86 9.91 -0.38
CA ARG A 114 7.72 8.57 0.17
C ARG A 114 6.37 8.40 0.84
N PHE A 115 5.73 7.27 0.59
CA PHE A 115 4.59 6.78 1.37
C PHE A 115 5.06 5.60 2.21
N LEU A 116 4.71 5.57 3.50
CA LEU A 116 5.12 4.52 4.41
C LEU A 116 3.95 4.11 5.30
N SER A 117 3.86 2.82 5.61
CA SER A 117 3.22 2.37 6.85
C SER A 117 4.22 2.55 8.02
N PHE A 118 3.72 2.91 9.19
CA PHE A 118 4.52 3.15 10.39
C PHE A 118 3.66 3.05 11.65
N SER A 119 3.38 1.83 12.10
CA SER A 119 2.59 1.57 13.29
C SER A 119 3.30 2.03 14.55
N THR A 120 2.62 2.86 15.35
CA THR A 120 3.07 3.30 16.68
C THR A 120 2.17 2.80 17.79
N THR A 121 1.29 1.85 17.49
CA THR A 121 0.28 1.31 18.40
C THR A 121 0.50 -0.19 18.61
N ASP A 122 -0.08 -0.72 19.67
CA ASP A 122 -0.03 -2.16 19.97
C ASP A 122 -0.61 -3.00 18.82
N GLY A 123 0.01 -4.15 18.55
CA GLY A 123 -0.43 -5.10 17.53
C GLY A 123 0.60 -5.33 16.41
N GLN A 124 0.12 -5.73 15.24
CA GLN A 124 0.91 -5.94 14.02
C GLN A 124 0.71 -4.75 13.06
N PRO A 125 1.71 -4.37 12.24
CA PRO A 125 1.50 -3.46 11.12
C PRO A 125 0.29 -3.87 10.28
N GLN A 126 -0.65 -2.95 10.09
CA GLN A 126 -1.91 -3.21 9.39
C GLN A 126 -1.84 -2.67 7.96
N TRP A 127 -1.09 -3.38 7.13
CA TRP A 127 -1.00 -3.13 5.70
C TRP A 127 -1.07 -4.44 4.92
N HIS A 128 -1.48 -4.34 3.66
CA HIS A 128 -1.41 -5.43 2.71
C HIS A 128 -0.93 -4.94 1.34
N LEU A 129 -0.13 -5.76 0.67
CA LEU A 129 0.19 -5.59 -0.74
C LEU A 129 -0.40 -6.75 -1.54
N VAL A 130 -1.11 -6.44 -2.62
CA VAL A 130 -1.72 -7.46 -3.50
C VAL A 130 -1.11 -7.36 -4.87
N ASP A 131 -0.57 -8.46 -5.40
CA ASP A 131 -0.18 -8.59 -6.81
C ASP A 131 -1.23 -9.40 -7.56
N ARG A 132 -1.87 -8.79 -8.56
CA ARG A 132 -2.92 -9.40 -9.39
C ARG A 132 -2.47 -9.67 -10.83
N ARG A 133 -1.17 -9.57 -11.12
CA ARG A 133 -0.63 -9.75 -12.48
C ARG A 133 -0.48 -11.21 -12.89
N GLY A 134 -0.47 -12.13 -11.91
CA GLY A 134 -0.39 -13.58 -12.14
C GLY A 134 -1.74 -14.26 -12.24
N ASP A 135 -1.73 -15.57 -12.50
CA ASP A 135 -2.94 -16.42 -12.52
C ASP A 135 -3.64 -16.51 -11.15
N GLN A 136 -2.88 -16.29 -10.07
CA GLN A 136 -3.37 -16.23 -8.70
C GLN A 136 -2.89 -14.93 -8.05
N GLU A 137 -3.77 -14.32 -7.28
CA GLU A 137 -3.40 -13.15 -6.48
C GLU A 137 -2.39 -13.53 -5.40
N GLN A 138 -1.41 -12.67 -5.17
CA GLN A 138 -0.44 -12.82 -4.09
C GLN A 138 -0.62 -11.69 -3.08
N TRP A 139 -0.89 -12.07 -1.83
CA TRP A 139 -1.15 -11.15 -0.74
C TRP A 139 0.00 -11.16 0.25
N PHE A 140 0.73 -10.05 0.36
CA PHE A 140 1.73 -9.83 1.39
C PHE A 140 1.10 -9.11 2.58
N THR A 141 1.21 -9.69 3.77
CA THR A 141 0.69 -9.13 5.03
C THR A 141 1.67 -9.36 6.17
N VAL A 142 1.41 -8.80 7.36
CA VAL A 142 2.22 -9.06 8.56
C VAL A 142 1.44 -9.89 9.56
N ARG A 143 2.04 -11.00 10.03
CA ARG A 143 1.49 -11.89 11.05
C ARG A 143 2.59 -12.35 11.99
N GLU A 144 2.29 -12.36 13.29
CA GLU A 144 3.23 -12.83 14.32
C GLU A 144 4.63 -12.18 14.19
N GLY A 145 4.67 -10.89 13.82
CA GLY A 145 5.88 -10.11 13.62
C GLY A 145 6.69 -10.46 12.37
N ARG A 146 6.11 -11.17 11.41
CA ARG A 146 6.77 -11.64 10.19
C ARG A 146 5.93 -11.35 8.96
N LEU A 147 6.60 -11.22 7.83
CA LEU A 147 5.94 -11.16 6.54
C LEU A 147 5.30 -12.52 6.24
N HIS A 148 4.04 -12.48 5.80
CA HIS A 148 3.24 -13.62 5.38
C HIS A 148 2.85 -13.46 3.90
N ILE A 149 2.71 -14.58 3.18
CA ILE A 149 2.17 -14.61 1.82
C ILE A 149 0.96 -15.52 1.78
N GLY A 150 -0.16 -14.98 1.31
CA GLY A 150 -1.41 -15.72 1.11
C GLY A 150 -2.05 -15.40 -0.23
N ASP A 151 -3.31 -15.80 -0.37
CA ASP A 151 -4.14 -15.64 -1.57
C ASP A 151 -5.39 -14.77 -1.32
N GLY A 152 -5.45 -14.10 -0.16
CA GLY A 152 -6.57 -13.24 0.22
C GLY A 152 -7.78 -13.98 0.79
N SER A 153 -7.77 -15.31 0.84
CA SER A 153 -8.86 -16.11 1.43
C SER A 153 -8.82 -16.20 2.96
N GLU A 154 -7.74 -15.71 3.55
CA GLU A 154 -7.43 -15.88 4.97
C GLU A 154 -8.21 -14.87 5.84
N PRO A 155 -8.68 -15.27 7.03
CA PRO A 155 -9.37 -14.35 7.92
C PRO A 155 -8.47 -13.18 8.32
N THR A 156 -8.97 -11.94 8.20
CA THR A 156 -8.41 -10.77 8.87
C THR A 156 -8.42 -11.04 10.37
N THR A 157 -7.23 -11.17 10.96
CA THR A 157 -7.02 -11.45 12.40
C THR A 157 -6.72 -10.18 13.16
#